data_AF-A0A2L2Z8I9-F1
#
_entry.id   AF-A0A2L2Z8I9-F1
#
_cell.length_a   1.000
_cell.length_b   1.000
_cell.length_c   1.000
_cell.angle_alpha   90.00
_cell.angle_beta   90.00
_cell.angle_gamma   90.00
#
_symmetry.space_group_name_H-M   'P 1'
#
loop_
_entity.id
_entity.type
_entity.pdbx_description
1 polymer ?
#
loop_
_entity_poly.entity_id
_entity_poly.type
_entity_poly.pdbx_seq_one_letter_code
_entity_poly.pdbx_strand_id
1 'polypeptide(L)' 'IYIFRNPKDAEVSYYRYTMQTDELHGTFDEYFESFIRGLVAYGEYFDHVLSWYDRRHDPNVLFLSYEQLQADT' A
#
# COMPACT_ATOMS: atom_id res chain seq x y z
N ILE A 1 11.34 10.49 -0.12
CA ILE A 1 9.89 10.81 -0.05
C ILE A 1 9.17 9.49 0.08
N TYR A 2 8.33 9.35 1.09
CA TYR A 2 7.53 8.16 1.34
C TYR A 2 6.06 8.57 1.33
N ILE A 3 5.24 7.85 0.57
CA ILE A 3 3.81 8.11 0.46
C ILE A 3 3.07 6.85 0.93
N PHE A 4 2.18 7.00 1.89
CA PHE A 4 1.22 5.95 2.27
C PHE A 4 -0.18 6.33 1.85
N ARG A 5 -1.12 5.39 1.92
CA ARG A 5 -2.52 5.59 1.53
C ARG A 5 -3.40 4.87 2.54
N ASN A 6 -4.68 5.20 2.61
CA ASN A 6 -5.63 4.33 3.30
C ASN A 6 -5.48 2.88 2.79
N PRO A 7 -5.21 1.89 3.66
CA PRO A 7 -4.97 0.51 3.25
C PRO A 7 -6.13 -0.11 2.47
N LYS A 8 -7.37 0.30 2.76
CA LYS A 8 -8.57 -0.18 2.02
C LYS A 8 -8.54 0.26 0.56
N ASP A 9 -8.14 1.51 0.32
CA ASP A 9 -8.06 2.06 -1.02
C ASP A 9 -6.81 1.58 -1.76
N ALA A 10 -5.72 1.36 -1.01
CA ALA A 10 -4.47 0.81 -1.53
C ALA A 10 -4.66 -0.63 -2.03
N GLU A 11 -5.33 -1.48 -1.25
CA GLU A 11 -5.56 -2.90 -1.56
C GLU A 11 -6.46 -3.07 -2.79
N VAL A 12 -7.56 -2.33 -2.90
CA VAL A 12 -8.41 -2.32 -4.11
C VAL A 12 -7.63 -1.87 -5.34
N SER A 13 -6.79 -0.83 -5.20
CA SER A 13 -5.93 -0.36 -6.29
C SER A 13 -4.92 -1.42 -6.70
N TYR A 14 -4.36 -2.13 -5.73
CA TYR A 14 -3.33 -3.13 -5.98
C TYR A 14 -3.91 -4.40 -6.62
N TYR A 15 -5.06 -4.88 -6.14
CA TYR A 15 -5.81 -5.96 -6.78
C TYR A 15 -6.07 -5.67 -8.27
N ARG A 16 -6.54 -4.45 -8.60
CA ARG A 16 -6.79 -4.06 -10.00
C ARG A 16 -5.52 -4.05 -10.84
N TYR A 17 -4.40 -3.60 -10.27
CA TYR A 17 -3.11 -3.64 -10.95
C TYR A 17 -2.64 -5.07 -11.21
N THR A 18 -2.69 -5.94 -10.20
CA THR A 18 -2.31 -7.35 -10.32
C THR A 18 -3.18 -8.11 -11.31
N MET A 19 -4.48 -7.81 -11.37
CA MET A 19 -5.39 -8.37 -12.37
C MET A 19 -5.07 -7.92 -13.81
N GLN A 20 -4.42 -6.77 -13.99
CA GLN A 20 -4.00 -6.27 -15.31
C GLN A 20 -2.65 -6.86 -15.75
N THR A 21 -1.81 -7.29 -14.80
CA THR A 21 -0.48 -7.86 -15.08
C THR A 21 -0.48 -9.39 -15.24
N ASP A 22 -1.65 -10.04 -15.17
CA ASP A 22 -1.83 -11.51 -15.21
C ASP A 22 -1.01 -12.28 -14.16
N GLU A 23 -0.54 -11.61 -13.10
CA GLU A 23 0.30 -12.23 -12.07
C GLU A 23 -0.50 -13.01 -11.02
N LEU A 24 -1.81 -12.77 -10.92
CA LEU A 24 -2.69 -13.47 -9.99
C LEU A 24 -4.10 -13.55 -10.56
N HIS A 25 -4.71 -14.73 -10.50
CA HIS A 25 -6.11 -14.96 -10.86
C HIS A 25 -6.86 -15.42 -9.60
N GLY A 26 -7.92 -14.71 -9.26
CA GLY A 26 -8.73 -15.00 -8.08
C GLY A 26 -9.81 -13.93 -7.87
N THR A 27 -10.70 -14.21 -6.94
CA THR A 27 -11.67 -13.22 -6.44
C THR A 27 -10.98 -12.17 -5.58
N PHE A 28 -11.64 -11.03 -5.39
CA PHE A 28 -11.15 -9.99 -4.49
C PHE A 28 -10.96 -10.51 -3.06
N ASP A 29 -11.87 -11.35 -2.56
CA ASP A 29 -11.78 -11.89 -1.19
C ASP A 29 -10.54 -12.77 -0.99
N GLU A 30 -10.18 -13.60 -1.97
CA GLU A 30 -8.95 -14.42 -1.94
C GLU A 30 -7.70 -13.54 -1.99
N TYR A 31 -7.74 -12.45 -2.75
CA TYR A 31 -6.67 -11.47 -2.79
C TYR A 31 -6.52 -10.73 -1.46
N PHE A 32 -7.63 -10.30 -0.87
CA PHE A 32 -7.66 -9.62 0.42
C PHE A 32 -7.03 -10.47 1.53
N GLU A 33 -7.38 -11.77 1.59
CA GLU A 33 -6.74 -12.72 2.52
C GLU A 33 -5.22 -12.81 2.31
N SER A 34 -4.78 -12.80 1.06
CA SER A 34 -3.35 -12.81 0.72
C SER A 34 -2.68 -11.50 1.14
N PHE A 35 -3.33 -10.36 0.91
CA PHE A 35 -2.84 -9.03 1.29
C PHE A 35 -2.65 -8.90 2.81
N ILE A 36 -3.64 -9.33 3.60
CA ILE A 36 -3.56 -9.30 5.07
C ILE A 36 -2.46 -10.21 5.61
N ARG A 37 -2.17 -11.33 4.92
CA ARG A 37 -1.09 -12.26 5.29
C ARG A 37 0.28 -11.86 4.73
N GLY A 38 0.38 -10.74 4.01
CA GLY A 38 1.61 -10.32 3.36
C GLY A 38 2.07 -11.24 2.21
N LEU A 39 1.17 -12.06 1.67
CA LEU A 39 1.40 -12.97 0.54
C LEU A 39 1.19 -12.28 -0.81
N VAL A 40 1.48 -10.98 -0.87
CA VAL A 40 1.45 -10.14 -2.08
C VAL A 40 2.85 -9.62 -2.35
N ALA A 41 3.10 -9.04 -3.53
CA ALA A 41 4.40 -8.44 -3.76
C ALA A 41 4.64 -7.31 -2.75
N TYR A 42 5.90 -7.15 -2.35
CA TYR A 42 6.36 -6.21 -1.31
C TYR A 42 5.93 -6.53 0.14
N GLY A 43 5.23 -7.64 0.38
CA GLY A 43 5.01 -8.20 1.72
C GLY A 43 3.89 -7.51 2.51
N GLU A 44 4.05 -7.48 3.83
CA GLU A 44 3.04 -6.94 4.75
C GLU A 44 2.94 -5.41 4.67
N TYR A 45 1.75 -4.92 4.33
CA TYR A 45 1.50 -3.49 4.12
C TYR A 45 1.80 -2.64 5.37
N PHE A 46 1.32 -3.08 6.53
CA PHE A 46 1.48 -2.32 7.77
C PHE A 46 2.94 -2.28 8.23
N ASP A 47 3.66 -3.40 8.14
CA ASP A 47 5.09 -3.44 8.43
C ASP A 47 5.87 -2.48 7.53
N HIS A 48 5.54 -2.45 6.24
CA HIS A 48 6.15 -1.51 5.30
C HIS A 48 5.89 -0.04 5.70
N VAL A 49 4.64 0.32 6.01
CA VAL A 49 4.28 1.68 6.45
C VAL A 49 4.92 2.04 7.79
N LEU A 50 4.89 1.15 8.78
CA LEU A 50 5.42 1.38 10.12
C LEU A 50 6.95 1.56 10.10
N SER A 51 7.67 0.78 9.28
CA SER A 51 9.13 0.90 9.14
C SER A 51 9.57 2.31 8.71
N TRP A 52 8.76 2.99 7.89
CA TRP A 52 9.00 4.38 7.48
C TRP A 52 8.38 5.41 8.41
N TYR A 53 7.27 5.06 9.08
CA TYR A 53 6.64 5.91 10.07
C TYR A 53 7.57 6.22 11.25
N ASP A 54 8.36 5.24 11.68
CA ASP A 54 9.36 5.43 12.74
C ASP A 54 10.46 6.44 12.33
N ARG A 55 10.71 6.56 11.03
CA ARG A 55 11.71 7.45 10.43
C ARG A 55 11.15 8.77 9.92
N ARG A 56 9.86 9.04 10.14
CA ARG A 56 9.17 10.19 9.53
C ARG A 56 9.72 11.56 9.92
N HIS A 57 10.51 11.63 11.00
CA HIS A 57 11.16 12.85 11.49
C HIS A 57 12.64 12.93 11.12
N ASP A 58 13.17 11.97 10.37
CA ASP A 58 14.54 12.04 9.84
C ASP A 58 14.67 13.28 8.94
N PRO A 59 15.79 14.02 9.00
CA PRO A 59 15.93 15.31 8.31
C PRO A 59 15.79 15.23 6.77
N ASN A 60 15.93 14.03 6.19
CA ASN A 60 15.84 13.80 4.75
C ASN A 60 14.63 12.92 4.37
N VAL A 61 13.65 12.78 5.26
CA VAL A 61 12.42 12.02 5.00
C VAL A 61 11.23 12.97 4.93
N LEU A 62 10.57 12.95 3.77
CA LEU A 62 9.24 13.55 3.60
C LEU A 62 8.23 12.41 3.62
N PHE A 63 7.40 12.35 4.66
CA PHE A 63 6.39 11.31 4.88
C PHE A 63 4.99 11.93 4.70
N LEU A 64 4.25 11.48 3.69
CA LEU A 64 2.96 12.07 3.28
C LEU A 64 1.91 10.98 3.07
N SER A 65 0.64 11.34 3.22
CA SER A 65 -0.45 10.48 2.75
C SER A 65 -0.90 10.88 1.33
N TYR A 66 -1.37 9.90 0.57
CA TYR A 66 -1.97 10.12 -0.76
C TYR A 66 -3.17 11.08 -0.68
N GLU A 67 -3.95 10.98 0.39
CA GLU A 67 -5.13 11.82 0.62
C GLU A 67 -4.76 13.29 0.84
N GLN A 68 -3.62 13.58 1.48
CA GLN A 68 -3.11 14.94 1.58
C GLN A 68 -2.74 15.50 0.20
N LEU A 69 -2.05 14.70 -0.62
CA LEU A 69 -1.70 15.11 -1.98
C LEU A 69 -2.95 15.35 -2.85
N GLN A 70 -3.97 14.51 -2.70
CA GLN A 70 -5.23 14.66 -3.43
C GLN A 70 -6.02 15.89 -3.01
N ALA A 71 -6.03 16.23 -1.71
CA ALA A 71 -6.74 17.40 -1.20
C ALA A 71 -6.13 18.73 -1.67
N ASP A 72 -4.83 18.74 -1.97
CA ASP A 72 -4.07 19.91 -2.43
C ASP A 72 -4.02 20.05 -3.96
N THR A 73 -4.79 19.23 -4.70
CA THR A 73 -4.89 19.25 -6.18
C THR A 73 -6.30 19.63 -6.63
#